data_AF-A0A5D2NYC3-F1
#
_entry.id   AF-A0A5D2NYC3-F1
#
_cell.length_a   1.000
_cell.length_b   1.000
_cell.length_c   1.000
_cell.angle_alpha   90.00
_cell.angle_beta   90.00
_cell.angle_gamma   90.00
#
_symmetry.space_group_name_H-M   'P 1'
#
loop_
_entity.id
_entity.type
_entity.pdbx_description
1 polymer ?
#
loop_
_entity_poly.entity_id
_entity_poly.type
_entity_poly.pdbx_seq_one_letter_code
_entity_poly.pdbx_strand_id
1 'polypeptide(L)'
;MSDANYFGSILGRVANRIAGTKLPLNGAQFTLPANDGKNTLNGGPKGFSDVIWEMKKIEKDAEDPTIVFAYHSKDGDEGFPGEIKITIWYLLHFDNRLRVQLKAKSLDKATPVNLAMHIYWNLGNHDSGDILSHKLRIYAPNTCPSMKNSSPQASFNLYKALHTISSS
;
A
#
# COMPACT_ATOMS: atom_id res chain seq x y z
N MET A 1 13.53 -5.20 16.63
CA MET A 1 13.38 -6.03 15.41
C MET A 1 13.05 -5.07 14.30
N SER A 2 13.96 -4.88 13.34
CA SER A 2 13.58 -4.21 12.09
C SER A 2 12.83 -5.25 11.27
N ASP A 3 11.51 -5.13 11.14
CA ASP A 3 10.74 -5.96 10.21
C ASP A 3 11.15 -5.59 8.78
N ALA A 4 12.25 -6.18 8.33
CA ALA A 4 12.75 -6.01 6.96
C ALA A 4 11.76 -6.58 5.92
N ASN A 5 10.84 -7.44 6.37
CA ASN A 5 9.91 -8.15 5.51
C ASN A 5 8.48 -7.74 5.89
N TYR A 6 7.85 -6.98 4.99
CA TYR A 6 6.50 -6.45 5.14
C TYR A 6 5.41 -7.54 5.04
N PHE A 7 5.56 -8.69 5.69
CA PHE A 7 4.67 -9.85 5.54
C PHE A 7 3.21 -9.53 5.85
N GLY A 8 2.35 -9.56 4.82
CA GLY A 8 0.91 -9.40 4.96
C GLY A 8 0.45 -7.99 5.37
N SER A 9 1.36 -7.02 5.45
CA SER A 9 1.04 -5.68 5.96
C SER A 9 0.40 -4.78 4.90
N ILE A 10 -0.24 -3.70 5.36
CA ILE A 10 -0.68 -2.60 4.51
C ILE A 10 0.43 -1.57 4.40
N LEU A 11 0.77 -1.21 3.17
CA LEU A 11 1.81 -0.25 2.85
C LEU A 11 1.21 1.11 2.50
N GLY A 12 1.86 2.16 2.97
CA GLY A 12 1.51 3.54 2.70
C GLY A 12 2.25 4.49 3.63
N ARG A 13 2.17 5.81 3.46
CA ARG A 13 1.23 6.54 2.60
C ARG A 13 1.40 6.34 1.09
N VAL A 14 2.64 6.11 0.64
CA VAL A 14 2.98 5.74 -0.74
C VAL A 14 3.79 4.45 -0.72
N ALA A 15 3.19 3.38 -1.24
CA ALA A 15 3.85 2.09 -1.43
C ALA A 15 4.94 2.18 -2.50
N ASN A 16 5.98 1.36 -2.35
CA ASN A 16 7.20 1.38 -3.15
C ASN A 16 8.03 2.65 -2.96
N ARG A 17 8.95 2.94 -3.89
CA ARG A 17 10.00 3.95 -3.75
C ARG A 17 9.58 5.31 -4.30
N ILE A 18 9.85 6.36 -3.52
CA ILE A 18 9.96 7.76 -3.98
C ILE A 18 11.45 8.09 -4.07
N ALA A 19 11.89 8.42 -5.29
CA ALA A 19 13.30 8.70 -5.56
C ALA A 19 13.75 10.03 -4.95
N GLY A 20 14.92 10.02 -4.30
CA GLY A 20 15.59 11.25 -3.84
C GLY A 20 14.89 12.02 -2.72
N THR A 21 13.90 11.40 -2.06
CA THR A 21 13.11 11.91 -0.92
C THR A 21 12.42 13.27 -1.09
N LYS A 22 12.49 13.89 -2.27
CA LYS A 22 11.83 15.16 -2.57
C LYS A 22 10.51 14.88 -3.28
N LEU A 23 9.44 15.42 -2.72
CA LEU A 23 8.10 15.30 -3.25
C LEU A 23 7.59 16.69 -3.64
N PRO A 24 7.59 17.05 -4.94
CA PRO A 24 6.92 18.25 -5.41
C PRO A 24 5.40 18.04 -5.41
N LEU A 25 4.66 18.98 -4.81
CA LEU A 25 3.20 18.95 -4.77
C LEU A 25 2.65 20.38 -4.70
N ASN A 26 1.80 20.74 -5.66
CA ASN A 26 1.14 22.06 -5.74
C ASN A 26 2.10 23.26 -5.60
N GLY A 27 3.28 23.18 -6.23
CA GLY A 27 4.29 24.25 -6.19
C GLY A 27 5.11 24.31 -4.90
N ALA A 28 4.83 23.46 -3.91
CA ALA A 28 5.67 23.27 -2.72
C ALA A 28 6.53 22.01 -2.87
N GLN A 29 7.65 21.97 -2.14
CA GLN A 29 8.55 20.82 -2.10
C GLN A 29 8.62 20.26 -0.68
N PHE A 30 8.21 19.01 -0.52
CA PHE A 30 8.25 18.29 0.75
C PHE A 30 9.47 17.37 0.78
N THR A 31 10.07 17.22 1.97
CA THR A 31 11.19 16.30 2.19
C THR A 31 10.73 15.14 3.05
N LEU A 32 10.82 13.95 2.49
CA LEU A 32 10.47 12.70 3.14
C LEU A 32 11.71 12.06 3.79
N PRO A 33 11.55 11.22 4.81
CA PRO A 33 12.65 10.47 5.38
C PRO A 33 13.18 9.43 4.38
N ALA A 34 14.51 9.30 4.29
CA ALA A 34 15.13 8.19 3.56
C ALA A 34 15.19 6.96 4.46
N ASN A 35 14.72 5.82 3.96
CA ASN A 35 14.80 4.52 4.64
C ASN A 35 15.23 3.38 3.70
N ASP A 36 15.52 3.70 2.44
CA ASP A 36 16.10 2.76 1.45
C ASP A 36 17.15 3.51 0.61
N GLY A 37 18.37 3.59 1.13
CA GLY A 37 19.44 4.38 0.53
C GLY A 37 19.07 5.87 0.44
N LYS A 38 18.91 6.38 -0.78
CA LYS A 38 18.49 7.78 -1.05
C LYS A 38 16.99 7.92 -1.34
N ASN A 39 16.21 6.87 -1.13
CA ASN A 39 14.79 6.82 -1.44
C ASN A 39 13.96 6.73 -0.15
N THR A 40 12.70 7.15 -0.26
CA THR A 40 11.67 6.80 0.71
C THR A 40 10.93 5.57 0.20
N LEU A 41 10.95 4.48 0.95
CA LEU A 41 10.30 3.22 0.64
C LEU A 41 9.08 3.03 1.54
N ASN A 42 7.97 2.61 0.93
CA ASN A 42 6.76 2.14 1.62
C ASN A 42 6.18 3.13 2.64
N GLY A 43 6.34 4.42 2.37
CA GLY A 43 5.79 5.50 3.19
C GLY A 43 6.65 5.94 4.37
N GLY A 44 7.89 5.46 4.48
CA GLY A 44 8.85 5.95 5.49
C GLY A 44 9.30 4.88 6.48
N PRO A 45 10.20 5.23 7.42
CA PRO A 45 10.76 4.33 8.43
C PRO A 45 9.75 3.49 9.19
N LYS A 46 8.61 4.06 9.58
CA LYS A 46 7.48 3.36 10.22
C LYS A 46 6.48 2.95 9.15
N GLY A 47 6.00 3.91 8.36
CA GLY A 47 4.95 3.70 7.36
C GLY A 47 3.68 3.06 7.94
N PHE A 48 2.76 2.62 7.09
CA PHE A 48 1.50 1.99 7.53
C PHE A 48 1.63 0.52 7.94
N SER A 49 2.80 -0.07 7.73
CA SER A 49 3.10 -1.44 8.14
C SER A 49 3.32 -1.58 9.65
N ASP A 50 3.72 -0.50 10.32
CA ASP A 50 4.09 -0.50 11.74
C ASP A 50 3.23 0.47 12.58
N VAL A 51 1.96 0.63 12.18
CA VAL A 51 0.96 1.39 12.95
C VAL A 51 -0.06 0.46 13.60
N ILE A 52 -0.60 0.91 14.73
CA ILE A 52 -1.74 0.25 15.36
C ILE A 52 -3.01 0.73 14.66
N TRP A 53 -3.69 -0.20 13.98
CA TRP A 53 -4.95 0.05 13.31
C TRP A 53 -6.11 0.00 14.30
N GLU A 54 -6.99 1.01 14.25
CA GLU A 54 -8.22 1.02 15.03
C GLU A 54 -9.23 0.06 14.40
N MET A 55 -9.71 -0.91 15.15
CA MET A 55 -10.80 -1.77 14.71
C MET A 55 -12.12 -1.01 14.82
N LYS A 56 -12.80 -0.78 13.69
CA LYS A 56 -14.06 -0.03 13.63
C LYS A 56 -15.30 -0.91 13.68
N LYS A 57 -15.21 -2.14 13.14
CA LYS A 57 -16.37 -3.02 12.95
C LYS A 57 -15.92 -4.48 12.82
N ILE A 58 -16.70 -5.39 13.39
CA ILE A 58 -16.65 -6.83 13.10
C ILE A 58 -18.08 -7.33 12.90
N GLU A 59 -18.32 -8.06 11.82
CA GLU A 59 -19.54 -8.82 11.56
C GLU A 59 -19.15 -10.26 11.29
N LYS A 60 -19.25 -11.13 12.31
CA LYS A 60 -18.81 -12.53 12.19
C LYS A 60 -19.88 -13.43 11.59
N ASP A 61 -21.15 -13.15 11.89
CA ASP A 61 -22.28 -14.00 11.56
C ASP A 61 -23.07 -13.49 10.34
N ALA A 62 -22.49 -12.55 9.58
CA ALA A 62 -23.04 -12.12 8.30
C ALA A 62 -22.77 -13.17 7.21
N GLU A 63 -23.53 -13.12 6.12
CA GLU A 63 -23.32 -13.98 4.94
C GLU A 63 -21.87 -13.88 4.43
N ASP A 64 -21.32 -12.67 4.40
CA ASP A 64 -19.91 -12.39 4.17
C ASP A 64 -19.26 -11.81 5.45
N PRO A 65 -18.59 -12.62 6.28
CA PRO A 65 -17.91 -12.15 7.46
C PRO A 65 -16.93 -11.01 7.15
N THR A 66 -17.02 -9.92 7.90
CA THR A 66 -16.33 -8.67 7.61
C THR A 66 -15.63 -8.10 8.84
N ILE A 67 -14.40 -7.62 8.67
CA ILE A 67 -13.70 -6.79 9.65
C ILE A 67 -13.22 -5.50 9.00
N VAL A 68 -13.39 -4.38 9.72
CA VAL A 68 -13.03 -3.05 9.24
C VAL A 68 -12.02 -2.41 10.18
N PHE A 69 -10.91 -1.98 9.61
CA PHE A 69 -9.87 -1.23 10.30
C PHE A 69 -9.80 0.20 9.78
N ALA A 70 -9.35 1.13 10.62
CA ALA A 70 -9.07 2.49 10.21
C ALA A 70 -7.76 3.00 10.83
N TYR A 71 -7.12 3.92 10.13
CA TYR A 71 -5.98 4.66 10.64
C TYR A 71 -6.12 6.12 10.26
N HIS A 72 -5.74 7.00 11.18
CA HIS A 72 -5.73 8.44 10.99
C HIS A 72 -4.28 8.91 10.90
N SER A 73 -3.84 9.20 9.67
CA SER A 73 -2.50 9.73 9.38
C SER A 73 -2.58 11.24 9.29
N LYS A 74 -1.99 11.93 10.27
CA LYS A 74 -2.06 13.40 10.41
C LYS A 74 -1.25 14.12 9.33
N ASP A 75 -1.47 15.42 9.20
CA ASP A 75 -0.57 16.29 8.42
C ASP A 75 0.87 16.17 8.95
N GLY A 76 1.82 15.97 8.04
CA GLY A 76 3.24 15.78 8.36
C GLY A 76 3.62 14.37 8.81
N ASP A 77 2.69 13.41 8.85
CA ASP A 77 3.00 12.01 9.17
C ASP A 77 3.97 11.44 8.13
N GLU A 78 5.13 10.97 8.60
CA GLU A 78 6.29 10.58 7.78
C GLU A 78 6.74 11.66 6.77
N GLY A 79 6.50 12.93 7.08
CA GLY A 79 6.84 14.07 6.23
C GLY A 79 5.86 14.31 5.07
N PHE A 80 4.80 13.51 4.93
CA PHE A 80 3.79 13.73 3.91
C PHE A 80 2.85 14.87 4.28
N PRO A 81 2.54 15.79 3.35
CA PRO A 81 1.54 16.83 3.60
C PRO A 81 0.14 16.23 3.62
N GLY A 82 -0.79 16.87 4.32
CA GLY A 82 -2.20 16.53 4.36
C GLY A 82 -2.54 15.47 5.41
N GLU A 83 -3.73 15.60 5.94
CA GLU A 83 -4.38 14.66 6.83
C GLU A 83 -5.22 13.68 6.01
N ILE A 84 -5.06 12.39 6.26
CA ILE A 84 -5.87 11.34 5.63
C ILE A 84 -6.45 10.37 6.64
N LYS A 85 -7.66 9.92 6.36
CA LYS A 85 -8.26 8.75 6.99
C LYS A 85 -8.19 7.56 6.05
N ILE A 86 -7.56 6.49 6.49
CA ILE A 86 -7.50 5.21 5.79
C ILE A 86 -8.54 4.29 6.41
N THR A 87 -9.18 3.49 5.58
CA THR A 87 -10.08 2.43 6.00
C THR A 87 -9.81 1.19 5.17
N ILE A 88 -9.72 0.06 5.85
CA ILE A 88 -9.46 -1.26 5.27
C ILE A 88 -10.66 -2.13 5.60
N TRP A 89 -11.22 -2.77 4.59
CA TRP A 89 -12.22 -3.83 4.77
C TRP A 89 -11.59 -5.13 4.34
N TYR A 90 -11.67 -6.14 5.22
CA TYR A 90 -11.45 -7.53 4.86
C TYR A 90 -12.80 -8.22 4.88
N LEU A 91 -13.18 -8.82 3.75
CA LEU A 91 -14.40 -9.59 3.59
C LEU A 91 -14.05 -10.99 3.13
N LEU A 92 -14.62 -11.99 3.78
CA LEU A 92 -14.53 -13.38 3.36
C LEU A 92 -15.86 -13.76 2.71
N HIS A 93 -15.81 -14.07 1.42
CA HIS A 93 -16.97 -14.59 0.71
C HIS A 93 -17.09 -16.10 0.89
N PHE A 94 -18.32 -16.60 0.86
CA PHE A 94 -18.63 -18.04 0.98
C PHE A 94 -17.98 -18.90 -0.11
N ASP A 95 -17.62 -18.32 -1.26
CA ASP A 95 -16.97 -18.99 -2.38
C ASP A 95 -15.42 -18.94 -2.31
N ASN A 96 -14.87 -18.90 -1.09
CA ASN A 96 -13.43 -18.89 -0.79
C ASN A 96 -12.67 -17.69 -1.37
N ARG A 97 -13.33 -16.54 -1.56
CA ARG A 97 -12.68 -15.30 -1.98
C ARG A 97 -12.42 -14.39 -0.80
N LEU A 98 -11.18 -13.95 -0.67
CA LEU A 98 -10.82 -12.82 0.19
C LEU A 98 -10.91 -11.53 -0.63
N ARG A 99 -11.80 -10.62 -0.24
CA ARG A 99 -11.83 -9.26 -0.77
C ARG A 99 -11.20 -8.31 0.24
N VAL A 100 -10.18 -7.59 -0.21
CA VAL A 100 -9.56 -6.51 0.56
C VAL A 100 -9.83 -5.20 -0.15
N GLN A 101 -10.49 -4.27 0.53
CA GLN A 101 -10.74 -2.93 0.02
C GLN A 101 -9.94 -1.92 0.82
N LEU A 102 -9.15 -1.10 0.14
CA LEU A 102 -8.37 -0.02 0.72
C LEU A 102 -8.98 1.30 0.26
N LYS A 103 -9.33 2.16 1.22
CA LYS A 103 -9.80 3.52 0.92
C LYS A 103 -8.97 4.51 1.71
N ALA A 104 -8.47 5.54 1.04
CA ALA A 104 -7.96 6.73 1.68
C ALA A 104 -8.86 7.91 1.35
N LYS A 105 -9.12 8.75 2.36
CA LYS A 105 -9.85 10.01 2.20
C LYS A 105 -8.99 11.14 2.75
N SER A 106 -8.67 12.10 1.89
CA SER A 106 -8.10 13.38 2.29
C SER A 106 -9.10 14.16 3.14
N LEU A 107 -8.65 14.74 4.25
CA LEU A 107 -9.49 15.51 5.18
C LEU A 107 -9.27 17.02 5.08
N ASP A 108 -8.11 17.47 4.61
CA ASP A 108 -7.75 18.89 4.53
C ASP A 108 -7.30 19.34 3.12
N LYS A 109 -6.19 18.79 2.60
CA LYS A 109 -5.49 19.25 1.40
C LYS A 109 -4.93 18.08 0.61
N ALA A 110 -4.69 18.31 -0.69
CA ALA A 110 -4.16 17.31 -1.58
C ALA A 110 -2.87 16.67 -1.04
N THR A 111 -2.74 15.36 -1.20
CA THR A 111 -1.62 14.56 -0.73
C THR A 111 -1.47 13.31 -1.60
N PRO A 112 -0.24 12.83 -1.88
CA PRO A 112 -0.09 11.58 -2.61
C PRO A 112 -0.54 10.41 -1.74
N VAL A 113 -1.27 9.49 -2.35
CA VAL A 113 -1.61 8.21 -1.74
C VAL A 113 -1.46 7.12 -2.78
N ASN A 114 -0.74 6.06 -2.41
CA ASN A 114 -0.65 4.81 -3.16
C ASN A 114 -0.59 3.68 -2.13
N LEU A 115 -1.71 2.99 -1.91
CA LEU A 115 -1.77 1.91 -0.93
C LEU A 115 -1.52 0.57 -1.61
N ALA A 116 -0.81 -0.31 -0.94
CA ALA A 116 -0.64 -1.69 -1.38
C ALA A 116 -0.77 -2.63 -0.18
N MET A 117 -1.06 -3.89 -0.47
CA MET A 117 -1.04 -4.96 0.51
C MET A 117 0.07 -5.92 0.13
N HIS A 118 0.89 -6.31 1.11
CA HIS A 118 2.14 -7.01 0.85
C HIS A 118 2.05 -8.50 1.24
N ILE A 119 1.02 -9.18 0.70
CA ILE A 119 0.81 -10.63 0.89
C ILE A 119 1.87 -11.42 0.13
N TYR A 120 2.39 -12.45 0.79
CA TYR A 120 3.25 -13.47 0.19
C TYR A 120 2.46 -14.78 0.08
N TRP A 121 2.54 -15.42 -1.08
CA TRP A 121 1.88 -16.69 -1.32
C TRP A 121 2.92 -17.81 -1.40
N ASN A 122 2.76 -18.83 -0.56
CA ASN A 122 3.41 -20.12 -0.75
C ASN A 122 2.35 -21.24 -0.71
N LEU A 123 2.00 -21.75 -1.89
CA LEU A 123 0.97 -22.80 -2.04
C LEU A 123 1.40 -24.16 -1.52
N GLY A 124 2.69 -24.39 -1.28
CA GLY A 124 3.19 -25.63 -0.67
C GLY A 124 3.14 -25.62 0.85
N ASN A 125 2.70 -24.52 1.48
CA ASN A 125 2.78 -24.24 2.92
C ASN A 125 4.20 -23.88 3.40
N HIS A 126 4.33 -23.42 4.65
CA HIS A 126 5.55 -22.84 5.24
C HIS A 126 6.81 -23.71 5.18
N ASP A 127 6.66 -25.04 5.13
CA ASP A 127 7.79 -25.99 5.12
C ASP A 127 8.12 -26.56 3.73
N SER A 128 7.46 -26.09 2.66
CA SER A 128 7.66 -26.63 1.30
C SER A 128 8.95 -26.20 0.61
N GLY A 129 9.72 -25.29 1.22
CA GLY A 129 10.89 -24.69 0.59
C GLY A 129 10.52 -23.54 -0.34
N ASP A 130 11.17 -23.47 -1.50
CA ASP A 130 10.99 -22.38 -2.46
C ASP A 130 9.69 -22.49 -3.27
N ILE A 131 9.40 -21.44 -4.05
CA ILE A 131 8.20 -21.34 -4.89
C ILE A 131 8.49 -21.62 -6.38
N LEU A 132 9.69 -22.12 -6.74
CA LEU A 132 10.14 -22.18 -8.13
C LEU A 132 9.35 -23.17 -8.97
N SER A 133 8.69 -24.14 -8.35
CA SER A 133 7.78 -25.07 -9.02
C SER A 133 6.39 -24.48 -9.35
N HIS A 134 6.05 -23.31 -8.79
CA HIS A 134 4.71 -22.73 -8.93
C HIS A 134 4.54 -22.14 -10.33
N LYS A 135 3.37 -22.35 -10.93
CA LYS A 135 3.04 -21.82 -12.26
C LYS A 135 2.30 -20.49 -12.12
N LEU A 136 2.83 -19.44 -12.74
CA LEU A 136 2.27 -18.09 -12.72
C LEU A 136 1.80 -17.68 -14.12
N ARG A 137 0.61 -17.08 -14.21
CA ARG A 137 0.10 -16.42 -15.41
C ARG A 137 -0.26 -14.98 -15.06
N ILE A 138 0.33 -14.02 -15.77
CA ILE A 138 0.09 -12.59 -15.59
C ILE A 138 -0.48 -12.03 -16.90
N TYR A 139 -1.64 -11.39 -16.82
CA TYR A 139 -2.24 -10.68 -17.96
C TYR A 139 -1.76 -9.23 -17.98
N ALA A 140 -0.50 -9.01 -18.31
CA ALA A 140 0.10 -7.67 -18.41
C ALA A 140 0.92 -7.57 -19.71
N PRO A 141 0.55 -6.69 -20.66
CA PRO A 141 1.28 -6.53 -21.91
C PRO A 141 2.62 -5.79 -21.73
N ASN A 142 2.79 -5.06 -20.63
CA ASN A 142 3.96 -4.25 -20.33
C ASN A 142 4.40 -4.43 -18.88
N THR A 143 5.69 -4.24 -18.63
CA THR A 143 6.28 -4.17 -17.28
C THR A 143 6.96 -2.83 -17.07
N CYS A 144 7.07 -2.38 -15.82
CA CYS A 144 7.88 -1.21 -15.46
C CYS A 144 9.26 -1.69 -15.00
N PRO A 145 10.31 -1.63 -15.84
CA PRO A 145 11.65 -2.03 -15.43
C PRO A 145 12.19 -1.10 -14.33
N SER A 146 12.94 -1.68 -13.40
CA SER A 146 13.63 -0.93 -12.36
C SER A 146 15.02 -0.50 -12.82
N MET A 147 15.50 0.64 -12.30
CA MET A 147 16.91 1.02 -12.41
C MET A 147 17.78 0.19 -11.45
N LYS A 148 19.11 0.28 -11.57
CA LYS A 148 20.09 -0.46 -10.73
C LYS A 148 19.88 -0.35 -9.21
N ASN A 149 19.14 0.65 -8.73
CA ASN A 149 18.81 0.85 -7.31
C ASN A 149 17.34 0.52 -6.98
N SER A 150 16.68 -0.29 -7.81
CA SER A 150 15.26 -0.67 -7.67
C SER A 150 14.27 0.50 -7.74
N SER A 151 14.72 1.72 -8.03
CA SER A 151 13.86 2.88 -8.31
C SER A 151 13.18 2.74 -9.69
N PRO A 152 11.92 3.18 -9.85
CA PRO A 152 11.25 3.16 -11.14
C PRO A 152 11.98 4.07 -12.14
N GLN A 153 12.06 3.64 -13.41
CA GLN A 153 12.75 4.37 -14.48
C GLN A 153 12.04 5.68 -14.89
N ALA A 154 10.77 5.85 -14.54
CA ALA A 154 9.99 7.06 -14.79
C ALA A 154 9.89 7.94 -13.53
N SER A 155 10.09 9.25 -13.70
CA SER A 155 9.76 10.25 -12.69
C SER A 155 8.27 10.19 -12.32
N PHE A 156 7.96 10.49 -11.06
CA PHE A 156 6.62 10.59 -10.51
C PHE A 156 5.79 11.65 -11.28
N ASN A 157 5.20 11.28 -12.42
CA ASN A 157 4.09 12.00 -12.99
C ASN A 157 2.85 11.46 -12.28
N LEU A 158 2.17 12.33 -11.53
CA LEU A 158 0.85 12.05 -10.96
C LEU A 158 -0.10 11.61 -12.08
N TYR A 159 -0.17 10.30 -12.34
CA TYR A 159 -1.23 9.75 -13.16
C TYR A 159 -2.53 9.93 -12.37
N LYS A 160 -3.40 10.82 -12.85
CA LYS A 160 -4.82 10.83 -12.48
C LYS A 160 -5.38 9.45 -12.84
N ALA A 161 -5.35 8.52 -11.90
CA ALA A 161 -6.07 7.26 -12.02
C ALA A 161 -7.56 7.55 -11.78
N LEU A 162 -8.23 8.09 -12.81
CA LEU A 162 -9.67 7.96 -12.93
C LEU A 162 -9.92 6.50 -13.31
N HIS A 163 -10.33 5.68 -12.35
CA HIS A 163 -11.08 4.47 -12.63
C HIS A 163 -12.52 4.74 -12.19
N THR A 164 -13.31 5.21 -13.15
CA THR A 164 -14.77 5.12 -13.10
C THR A 164 -15.11 3.64 -13.22
N ILE A 165 -15.51 3.01 -12.12
CA ILE A 165 -16.20 1.72 -12.20
C ILE A 165 -17.66 2.06 -12.48
N SER A 166 -18.05 1.99 -13.76
CA SER A 166 -19.46 1.90 -14.13
C SER A 166 -19.91 0.47 -13.84
N SER A 167 -20.80 0.29 -12.87
CA SER A 167 -21.59 -0.92 -12.75
C SER A 167 -22.70 -0.87 -13.80
N SER A 168 -22.74 -1.86 -14.69
CA SER A 168 -23.98 -2.35 -15.28
C SER A 168 -24.78 -3.12 -14.24
#